data_AF-A0A8H5SNR6-F1
#
_entry.id   AF-A0A8H5SNR6-F1
#
_cell.length_a   1.000
_cell.length_b   1.000
_cell.length_c   1.000
_cell.angle_alpha   90.00
_cell.angle_beta   90.00
_cell.angle_gamma   90.00
#
_symmetry.space_group_name_H-M   'P 1'
#
loop_
_entity.id
_entity.type
_entity.pdbx_description
1 polymer ?
#
loop_
_entity_poly.entity_id
_entity_poly.type
_entity_poly.pdbx_seq_one_letter_code
_entity_poly.pdbx_strand_id
1 'polypeptide(L)'
;MLQTPSRASTASSSSFQPISRQNTMSSYDGSRSARQSKRYSMSALYMSISANEGDLQIEDELAKAQKSLRDLKSKISSQSKKNFVLEKDVRYLDSRIALLIQNRMALEEQNEVASHLEDALEMQQGVFPNDDKTQKYGNLLFLLQSEPRHIAHLCRLVTMSEIDSLLQTVMFTIYGNQYESREEHLLLTMFQ
;
A
#
# COMPACT_ATOMS: atom_id res chain seq x y z
N MET A 1 -3.88 0.24 -48.59
CA MET A 1 -3.25 -0.95 -47.98
C MET A 1 -3.60 -0.98 -46.49
N LEU A 2 -4.21 -2.09 -46.06
CA LEU A 2 -4.47 -2.61 -44.69
C LEU A 2 -5.15 -1.68 -43.67
N GLN A 3 -6.42 -1.81 -43.23
CA GLN A 3 -7.31 -2.93 -42.83
C GLN A 3 -7.18 -3.39 -41.35
N THR A 4 -7.95 -2.73 -40.46
CA THR A 4 -8.80 -3.24 -39.32
C THR A 4 -8.20 -4.11 -38.18
N PRO A 5 -8.92 -4.42 -37.06
CA PRO A 5 -9.99 -3.71 -36.32
C PRO A 5 -9.92 -3.78 -34.76
N SER A 6 -10.84 -3.04 -34.13
CA SER A 6 -11.40 -3.18 -32.78
C SER A 6 -11.84 -4.61 -32.40
N ARG A 7 -11.71 -4.98 -31.12
CA ARG A 7 -12.46 -6.10 -30.51
C ARG A 7 -13.15 -5.65 -29.23
N ALA A 8 -14.47 -5.61 -29.30
CA ALA A 8 -15.38 -5.52 -28.18
C ALA A 8 -15.49 -6.89 -27.47
N SER A 9 -15.58 -6.86 -26.14
CA SER A 9 -15.80 -8.02 -25.29
C SER A 9 -17.23 -8.54 -25.45
N THR A 10 -17.32 -9.85 -25.63
CA THR A 10 -18.52 -10.65 -25.88
C THR A 10 -19.39 -10.76 -24.63
N ALA A 11 -20.66 -10.36 -24.75
CA ALA A 11 -21.72 -10.73 -23.83
C ALA A 11 -22.12 -12.20 -24.08
N SER A 12 -22.15 -13.00 -23.03
CA SER A 12 -22.60 -14.39 -23.03
C SER A 12 -24.13 -14.47 -23.03
N SER A 13 -24.71 -14.82 -24.18
CA SER A 13 -26.11 -15.21 -24.29
C SER A 13 -26.27 -16.71 -24.04
N SER A 14 -26.94 -17.05 -22.93
CA SER A 14 -27.33 -18.41 -22.58
C SER A 14 -28.43 -18.91 -23.53
N SER A 15 -28.13 -19.96 -24.28
CA SER A 15 -29.02 -20.66 -25.20
C SER A 15 -30.00 -21.57 -24.45
N PHE A 16 -31.28 -21.21 -24.44
CA PHE A 16 -32.39 -22.10 -24.07
C PHE A 16 -32.73 -22.99 -25.28
N GLN A 17 -32.74 -24.31 -25.11
CA GLN A 17 -33.35 -25.25 -26.06
C GLN A 17 -34.67 -25.80 -25.49
N PRO A 18 -35.76 -25.87 -26.29
CA PRO A 18 -37.00 -26.50 -25.85
C PRO A 18 -36.95 -28.02 -26.04
N ILE A 19 -37.32 -28.76 -24.99
CA ILE A 19 -37.49 -30.22 -24.99
C ILE A 19 -38.87 -30.54 -25.57
N SER A 20 -38.89 -31.11 -26.78
CA SER A 20 -40.08 -31.75 -27.36
C SER A 20 -40.30 -33.12 -26.71
N ARG A 21 -41.38 -33.28 -25.96
CA ARG A 21 -41.84 -34.59 -25.48
C ARG A 21 -42.77 -35.22 -26.52
N GLN A 22 -42.28 -36.29 -27.13
CA GLN A 22 -43.05 -37.22 -27.96
C GLN A 22 -44.00 -38.03 -27.07
N ASN A 23 -45.31 -37.94 -27.29
CA ASN A 23 -46.31 -38.73 -26.61
C ASN A 23 -47.00 -39.63 -27.62
N THR A 24 -46.79 -40.93 -27.53
CA THR A 24 -47.48 -41.96 -28.31
C THR A 24 -48.50 -42.64 -27.42
N MET A 25 -49.79 -42.39 -27.62
CA MET A 25 -50.85 -43.28 -27.16
C MET A 25 -51.94 -43.33 -28.23
N SER A 26 -52.16 -44.56 -28.70
CA SER A 26 -53.15 -44.98 -29.68
C SER A 26 -54.55 -45.12 -29.04
N SER A 27 -55.54 -45.01 -29.92
CA SER A 27 -56.99 -45.08 -29.73
C SER A 27 -57.54 -46.42 -29.24
N TYR A 28 -58.60 -46.38 -28.42
CA TYR A 28 -59.81 -47.19 -28.64
C TYR A 28 -61.06 -46.58 -27.98
N ASP A 29 -62.20 -46.91 -28.60
CA ASP A 29 -63.58 -46.44 -28.43
C ASP A 29 -64.29 -46.99 -27.17
N GLY A 30 -65.32 -46.28 -26.70
CA GLY A 30 -66.11 -46.68 -25.53
C GLY A 30 -67.20 -45.69 -25.14
N SER A 31 -68.22 -45.56 -25.99
CA SER A 31 -69.51 -44.92 -25.70
C SER A 31 -70.06 -45.22 -24.30
N ARG A 32 -70.46 -44.18 -23.55
CA ARG A 32 -71.68 -44.17 -22.71
C ARG A 32 -72.00 -42.79 -22.14
N SER A 33 -73.21 -42.36 -22.48
CA SER A 33 -73.93 -41.20 -21.95
C SER A 33 -73.92 -41.16 -20.41
N ALA A 34 -73.47 -40.04 -19.85
CA ALA A 34 -73.80 -39.66 -18.48
C ALA A 34 -73.93 -38.13 -18.42
N ARG A 35 -75.16 -37.65 -18.31
CA ARG A 35 -75.47 -36.29 -17.86
C ARG A 35 -74.79 -36.08 -16.51
N GLN A 36 -73.62 -35.46 -16.53
CA GLN A 36 -72.77 -35.26 -15.36
C GLN A 36 -73.40 -34.18 -14.48
N SER A 37 -74.26 -34.62 -13.55
CA SER A 37 -74.76 -33.79 -12.47
C SER A 37 -73.56 -33.25 -11.69
N LYS A 38 -73.42 -31.93 -11.61
CA LYS A 38 -72.40 -31.24 -10.79
C LYS A 38 -72.72 -31.42 -9.29
N ARG A 39 -72.73 -32.66 -8.81
CA ARG A 39 -72.67 -32.95 -7.38
C ARG A 39 -71.21 -33.11 -7.03
N TYR A 40 -70.57 -31.98 -6.72
CA TYR A 40 -69.27 -32.02 -6.08
C TYR A 40 -69.41 -32.85 -4.80
N SER A 41 -68.60 -33.90 -4.70
CA SER A 41 -68.48 -34.70 -3.48
C SER A 41 -68.13 -33.76 -2.33
N MET A 42 -68.83 -33.87 -1.20
CA MET A 42 -68.51 -33.09 0.00
C MET A 42 -67.03 -33.30 0.43
N SER A 43 -66.48 -34.49 0.18
CA SER A 43 -65.06 -34.78 0.38
C SER A 43 -64.15 -34.03 -0.60
N ALA A 44 -64.57 -33.79 -1.85
CA ALA A 44 -63.82 -32.98 -2.80
C ALA A 44 -63.84 -31.49 -2.43
N LEU A 45 -64.97 -30.98 -1.93
CA LEU A 45 -65.05 -29.62 -1.40
C LEU A 45 -64.17 -29.47 -0.15
N TYR A 46 -64.25 -30.41 0.79
CA TYR A 46 -63.39 -30.43 1.98
C TYR A 46 -61.90 -30.43 1.62
N MET A 47 -61.48 -31.25 0.64
CA MET A 47 -60.08 -31.27 0.21
C MET A 47 -59.62 -30.03 -0.55
N SER A 48 -60.50 -29.42 -1.35
CA SER A 48 -60.17 -28.12 -1.98
C SER A 48 -60.08 -26.99 -0.96
N ILE A 49 -60.87 -27.02 0.12
CA ILE A 49 -60.82 -26.03 1.19
C ILE A 49 -59.56 -26.22 2.02
N SER A 50 -59.22 -27.45 2.41
CA SER A 50 -57.99 -27.74 3.16
C SER A 50 -56.73 -27.46 2.34
N ALA A 51 -56.75 -27.70 1.02
CA ALA A 51 -55.64 -27.36 0.15
C ALA A 51 -55.47 -25.84 0.00
N ASN A 52 -56.57 -25.09 -0.20
CA ASN A 52 -56.53 -23.63 -0.22
C ASN A 52 -56.05 -23.03 1.10
N GLU A 53 -56.41 -23.63 2.23
CA GLU A 53 -55.99 -23.17 3.55
C GLU A 53 -54.47 -23.33 3.75
N GLY A 54 -53.88 -24.41 3.24
CA GLY A 54 -52.42 -24.59 3.18
C GLY A 54 -51.73 -23.60 2.25
N ASP A 55 -52.28 -23.38 1.04
CA ASP A 55 -51.73 -22.41 0.09
C ASP A 55 -51.76 -20.97 0.64
N LEU A 56 -52.85 -20.57 1.31
CA LEU A 56 -52.96 -19.26 1.98
C LEU A 56 -51.94 -19.08 3.11
N GLN A 57 -51.64 -20.14 3.87
CA GLN A 57 -50.62 -20.11 4.92
C GLN A 57 -49.21 -19.96 4.34
N ILE A 58 -48.90 -20.70 3.26
CA ILE A 58 -47.62 -20.60 2.56
C ILE A 58 -47.44 -19.20 1.96
N GLU A 59 -48.49 -18.62 1.37
CA GLU A 59 -48.46 -17.26 0.84
C GLU A 59 -48.20 -16.21 1.94
N ASP A 60 -48.79 -16.35 3.13
CA ASP A 60 -48.58 -15.44 4.26
C ASP A 60 -47.16 -15.56 4.85
N GLU A 61 -46.62 -16.76 4.98
CA GLU A 61 -45.22 -16.97 5.40
C GLU A 61 -44.22 -16.41 4.38
N LEU A 62 -44.48 -16.63 3.08
CA LEU A 62 -43.68 -16.06 1.99
C LEU A 62 -43.71 -14.52 2.04
N ALA A 63 -44.88 -13.92 2.27
CA ALA A 63 -45.04 -12.47 2.37
C ALA A 63 -44.28 -11.90 3.58
N LYS A 64 -44.33 -12.58 4.75
CA LYS A 64 -43.56 -12.20 5.95
C LYS A 64 -42.05 -12.29 5.72
N ALA A 65 -41.58 -13.35 5.06
CA ALA A 65 -40.17 -13.52 4.71
C ALA A 65 -39.70 -12.44 3.73
N GLN A 66 -40.49 -12.14 2.69
CA GLN A 66 -40.19 -11.07 1.73
C GLN A 66 -40.15 -9.68 2.37
N LYS A 67 -41.07 -9.38 3.30
CA LYS A 67 -41.06 -8.13 4.06
C LYS A 67 -39.79 -8.01 4.90
N SER A 68 -39.43 -9.07 5.63
CA SER A 68 -38.23 -9.13 6.45
C SER A 68 -36.96 -8.95 5.61
N LEU A 69 -36.90 -9.57 4.42
CA LEU A 69 -35.81 -9.40 3.47
C LEU A 69 -35.69 -7.96 2.99
N ARG A 70 -36.82 -7.30 2.68
CA ARG A 70 -36.84 -5.90 2.25
C ARG A 70 -36.37 -4.94 3.35
N ASP A 71 -36.81 -5.18 4.59
CA ASP A 71 -36.40 -4.40 5.76
C ASP A 71 -34.91 -4.58 6.05
N LEU A 72 -34.40 -5.82 5.98
CA LEU A 72 -32.99 -6.10 6.16
C LEU A 72 -32.14 -5.46 5.06
N LYS A 73 -32.57 -5.54 3.79
CA LYS A 73 -31.89 -4.86 2.68
C LYS A 73 -31.82 -3.34 2.87
N SER A 74 -32.90 -2.74 3.36
CA SER A 74 -32.94 -1.30 3.69
C SER A 74 -31.97 -0.95 4.83
N LYS A 75 -31.96 -1.75 5.90
CA LYS A 75 -31.02 -1.60 7.02
C LYS A 75 -29.56 -1.76 6.58
N ILE A 76 -29.25 -2.77 5.78
CA ILE A 76 -27.91 -2.99 5.22
C ILE A 76 -27.51 -1.75 4.41
N SER A 77 -28.37 -1.27 3.50
CA SER A 77 -28.07 -0.09 2.67
C SER A 77 -27.79 1.16 3.52
N SER A 78 -28.57 1.39 4.57
CA SER A 78 -28.36 2.49 5.51
C SER A 78 -27.03 2.37 6.25
N GLN A 79 -26.73 1.18 6.76
CA GLN A 79 -25.48 0.92 7.48
C GLN A 79 -24.26 0.99 6.56
N SER A 80 -24.33 0.47 5.33
CA SER A 80 -23.27 0.60 4.34
C SER A 80 -22.93 2.05 4.03
N LYS A 81 -23.93 2.94 3.99
CA LYS A 81 -23.69 4.38 3.79
C LYS A 81 -22.98 5.02 4.98
N LYS A 82 -23.38 4.67 6.21
CA LYS A 82 -22.69 5.13 7.43
C LYS A 82 -21.25 4.61 7.48
N ASN A 83 -21.07 3.33 7.16
CA ASN A 83 -19.76 2.69 7.15
C ASN A 83 -18.84 3.33 6.10
N PHE A 84 -19.35 3.63 4.90
CA PHE A 84 -18.60 4.36 3.87
C PHE A 84 -18.08 5.72 4.35
N VAL A 85 -18.90 6.50 5.08
CA VAL A 85 -18.48 7.79 5.63
C VAL A 85 -17.38 7.58 6.69
N LEU A 86 -17.56 6.62 7.60
CA LEU A 86 -16.57 6.31 8.63
C LEU A 86 -15.24 5.84 8.02
N GLU A 87 -15.26 4.96 7.03
CA GLU A 87 -14.03 4.53 6.35
C GLU A 87 -13.32 5.68 5.62
N LYS A 88 -14.08 6.62 5.04
CA LYS A 88 -13.51 7.83 4.44
C LYS A 88 -12.84 8.69 5.52
N ASP A 89 -13.47 8.83 6.68
CA ASP A 89 -12.92 9.64 7.77
C ASP A 89 -11.70 8.97 8.44
N VAL A 90 -11.69 7.64 8.57
CA VAL A 90 -10.50 6.87 8.99
C VAL A 90 -9.36 7.09 8.01
N ARG A 91 -9.58 6.92 6.70
CA ARG A 91 -8.55 7.19 5.66
C ARG A 91 -8.02 8.62 5.71
N TYR A 92 -8.89 9.58 6.01
CA TYR A 92 -8.50 10.98 6.15
C TYR A 92 -7.61 11.21 7.39
N LEU A 93 -7.97 10.61 8.53
CA LEU A 93 -7.16 10.69 9.75
C LEU A 93 -5.82 9.98 9.57
N ASP A 94 -5.78 8.80 8.95
CA ASP A 94 -4.54 8.08 8.66
C ASP A 94 -3.59 8.92 7.79
N SER A 95 -4.13 9.59 6.77
CA SER A 95 -3.34 10.49 5.91
C SER A 95 -2.74 11.66 6.71
N ARG A 96 -3.49 12.21 7.68
CA ARG A 96 -3.00 13.28 8.56
C ARG A 96 -1.96 12.79 9.55
N ILE A 97 -2.16 11.60 10.12
CA ILE A 97 -1.20 10.98 11.04
C ILE A 97 0.11 10.70 10.30
N ALA A 98 0.05 10.15 9.09
CA ALA A 98 1.22 9.90 8.26
C ALA A 98 2.03 11.19 8.02
N LEU A 99 1.34 12.29 7.67
CA LEU A 99 1.99 13.59 7.47
C LEU A 99 2.59 14.17 8.75
N LEU A 100 1.94 13.99 9.90
CA LEU A 100 2.50 14.40 11.19
C LEU A 100 3.74 13.59 11.59
N ILE A 101 3.72 12.28 11.34
CA ILE A 101 4.89 11.41 11.57
C ILE A 101 6.04 11.85 10.67
N GLN A 102 5.81 12.09 9.38
CA GLN A 102 6.84 12.57 8.46
C GLN A 102 7.43 13.91 8.91
N ASN A 103 6.60 14.86 9.33
CA ASN A 103 7.09 16.14 9.85
C ASN A 103 7.87 15.96 11.16
N ARG A 104 7.43 15.05 12.04
CA ARG A 104 8.14 14.77 13.30
C ARG A 104 9.50 14.14 13.03
N MET A 105 9.57 13.16 12.14
CA MET A 105 10.82 12.53 11.72
C MET A 105 11.76 13.54 11.06
N ALA A 106 11.26 14.39 10.17
CA ALA A 106 12.07 15.42 9.52
C ALA A 106 12.65 16.43 10.53
N LEU A 107 11.87 16.82 11.55
CA LEU A 107 12.35 17.70 12.63
C LEU A 107 13.35 17.00 13.55
N GLU A 108 13.14 15.72 13.84
CA GLU A 108 14.06 14.92 14.65
C GLU A 108 15.41 14.73 13.93
N GLU A 109 15.40 14.38 12.64
CA GLU A 109 16.60 14.30 11.80
C GLU A 109 17.34 15.64 11.74
N GLN A 110 16.62 16.76 11.57
CA GLN A 110 17.24 18.09 11.62
C GLN A 110 17.87 18.38 12.98
N ASN A 111 17.20 18.00 14.07
CA ASN A 111 17.71 18.22 15.42
C ASN A 111 18.91 17.31 15.73
N GLU A 112 18.91 16.07 15.26
CA GLU A 112 20.06 15.15 15.35
C GLU A 112 21.26 15.72 14.59
N VAL A 113 21.07 16.18 13.34
CA VAL A 113 22.11 16.84 12.56
C VAL A 113 22.61 18.11 13.26
N ALA A 114 21.71 18.94 13.80
CA ALA A 114 22.08 20.13 14.55
C ALA A 114 22.88 19.77 15.81
N SER A 115 22.48 18.74 16.55
CA SER A 115 23.21 18.28 17.75
C SER A 115 24.58 17.69 17.42
N HIS A 116 24.71 16.93 16.33
CA HIS A 116 26.02 16.47 15.84
C HIS A 116 26.91 17.64 15.40
N LEU A 117 26.32 18.69 14.82
CA LEU A 117 27.05 19.90 14.45
C LEU A 117 27.43 20.74 15.67
N GLU A 118 26.58 20.78 16.69
CA GLU A 118 26.81 21.48 17.97
C GLU A 118 27.88 20.75 18.79
N ASP A 119 27.85 19.41 18.88
CA ASP A 119 28.93 18.60 19.46
C ASP A 119 30.25 18.78 18.70
N ALA A 120 30.20 18.87 17.36
CA ALA A 120 31.37 19.18 16.55
C ALA A 120 31.89 20.61 16.80
N LEU A 121 31.00 21.58 17.01
CA LEU A 121 31.31 22.97 17.34
C LEU A 121 31.85 23.12 18.78
N GLU A 122 31.36 22.36 19.75
CA GLU A 122 31.90 22.31 21.11
C GLU A 122 33.28 21.66 21.12
N MET A 123 33.47 20.59 20.33
CA MET A 123 34.80 19.97 20.14
C MET A 123 35.76 20.90 19.35
N GLN A 124 35.23 21.84 18.57
CA GLN A 124 35.98 22.90 17.87
C GLN A 124 36.05 24.24 18.63
N GLN A 125 35.54 24.35 19.86
CA GLN A 125 35.68 25.57 20.66
C GLN A 125 37.10 25.71 21.25
N GLY A 126 38.11 25.44 20.42
CA GLY A 126 39.44 25.97 20.61
C GLY A 126 39.43 27.45 20.22
N VAL A 127 39.85 28.31 21.14
CA VAL A 127 40.11 29.74 20.89
C VAL A 127 40.81 29.90 19.54
N PHE A 128 40.19 30.65 18.62
CA PHE A 128 40.76 30.88 17.30
C PHE A 128 42.18 31.45 17.47
N PRO A 129 43.23 30.80 16.92
CA PRO A 129 44.59 31.24 17.18
C PRO A 129 44.78 32.69 16.70
N ASN A 130 45.50 33.51 17.48
CA ASN A 130 45.96 34.84 17.05
C ASN A 130 46.46 34.80 15.60
N ASP A 131 46.25 35.88 14.84
CA ASP A 131 46.57 35.98 13.40
C ASP A 131 47.96 35.40 13.03
N ASP A 132 48.98 35.66 13.86
CA ASP A 132 50.34 35.09 13.74
C ASP A 132 50.39 33.56 13.79
N LYS A 133 49.58 32.93 14.65
CA LYS A 133 49.50 31.48 14.76
C LYS A 133 48.75 30.91 13.56
N THR A 134 47.67 31.55 13.12
CA THR A 134 46.92 31.15 11.92
C THR A 134 47.82 31.17 10.68
N GLN A 135 48.65 32.21 10.52
CA GLN A 135 49.63 32.26 9.44
C GLN A 135 50.68 31.13 9.53
N LYS A 136 51.20 30.84 10.73
CA LYS A 136 52.17 29.74 10.94
C LYS A 136 51.55 28.36 10.68
N TYR A 137 50.32 28.13 11.13
CA TYR A 137 49.59 26.89 10.85
C TYR A 137 49.24 26.76 9.37
N GLY A 138 48.89 27.87 8.70
CA GLY A 138 48.71 27.90 7.25
C GLY A 138 49.98 27.50 6.49
N ASN A 139 51.13 28.07 6.87
CA ASN A 139 52.42 27.69 6.28
C ASN A 139 52.77 26.21 6.54
N LEU A 140 52.46 25.70 7.73
CA LEU A 140 52.68 24.29 8.07
C LEU A 140 51.80 23.36 7.22
N LEU A 141 50.51 23.65 7.12
CA LEU A 141 49.56 22.86 6.30
C LEU A 141 49.95 22.90 4.83
N PHE A 142 50.40 24.04 4.33
CA PHE A 142 50.93 24.16 2.97
C PHE A 142 52.16 23.27 2.73
N LEU A 143 53.10 23.22 3.69
CA LEU A 143 54.27 22.35 3.60
C LEU A 143 53.88 20.87 3.62
N LEU A 144 52.93 20.50 4.48
CA LEU A 144 52.38 19.14 4.57
C LEU A 144 51.68 18.71 3.27
N GLN A 145 50.93 19.62 2.64
CA GLN A 145 50.33 19.36 1.32
C GLN A 145 51.38 19.26 0.21
N SER A 146 52.44 20.06 0.27
CA SER A 146 53.47 20.10 -0.78
C SER A 146 54.44 18.92 -0.71
N GLU A 147 54.71 18.38 0.48
CA GLU A 147 55.67 17.31 0.69
C GLU A 147 55.05 16.13 1.49
N PRO A 148 54.55 15.08 0.81
CA PRO A 148 53.87 13.95 1.45
C PRO A 148 54.79 13.12 2.35
N ARG A 149 56.12 13.30 2.22
CA ARG A 149 57.14 12.62 3.03
C ARG A 149 56.99 12.88 4.53
N HIS A 150 56.58 14.09 4.91
CA HIS A 150 56.40 14.46 6.32
C HIS A 150 55.21 13.72 6.94
N ILE A 151 54.11 13.59 6.20
CA ILE A 151 52.92 12.85 6.62
C ILE A 151 53.21 11.35 6.68
N ALA A 152 53.91 10.80 5.68
CA ALA A 152 54.31 9.40 5.67
C ALA A 152 55.19 9.04 6.89
N HIS A 153 56.05 9.96 7.34
CA HIS A 153 56.83 9.77 8.56
C HIS A 153 55.95 9.81 9.83
N LEU A 154 54.98 10.72 9.90
CA LEU A 154 54.00 10.76 11.00
C LEU A 154 53.19 9.46 11.08
N CYS A 155 52.73 8.91 9.96
CA CYS A 155 52.01 7.63 9.92
C CYS A 155 52.84 6.46 10.46
N ARG A 156 54.18 6.52 10.38
CA ARG A 156 55.07 5.50 10.96
C ARG A 156 55.29 5.66 12.48
N LEU A 157 55.06 6.84 13.03
CA LEU A 157 55.30 7.15 14.44
C LEU A 157 54.04 7.05 15.31
N VAL A 158 52.85 7.04 14.69
CA VAL A 158 51.57 7.01 15.39
C VAL A 158 51.21 5.61 15.89
N THR A 159 50.52 5.57 17.04
CA THR A 159 50.06 4.34 17.67
C THR A 159 48.88 3.73 16.93
N MET A 160 48.69 2.41 17.05
CA MET A 160 47.59 1.70 16.36
C MET A 160 46.19 2.19 16.78
N SER A 161 46.04 2.84 17.94
CA SER A 161 44.77 3.42 18.40
C SER A 161 44.40 4.73 17.72
N GLU A 162 45.37 5.47 17.18
CA GLU A 162 45.18 6.84 16.65
C GLU A 162 45.31 6.90 15.13
N ILE A 163 45.73 5.80 14.50
CA ILE A 163 46.00 5.73 13.06
C ILE A 163 44.76 6.07 12.23
N ASP A 164 43.56 5.63 12.66
CA ASP A 164 42.31 5.90 11.95
C ASP A 164 41.96 7.39 11.96
N SER A 165 42.15 8.06 13.11
CA SER A 165 41.94 9.51 13.24
C SER A 165 42.93 10.31 12.39
N LEU A 166 44.18 9.87 12.30
CA LEU A 166 45.18 10.50 11.45
C LEU A 166 44.83 10.32 9.97
N LEU A 167 44.48 9.10 9.55
CA LEU A 167 44.12 8.82 8.16
C LEU A 167 42.87 9.60 7.72
N GLN A 168 41.86 9.69 8.58
CA GLN A 168 40.68 10.50 8.30
C GLN A 168 41.04 11.97 8.06
N THR A 169 41.90 12.55 8.90
CA THR A 169 42.36 13.94 8.74
C THR A 169 43.18 14.12 7.45
N VAL A 170 44.07 13.19 7.11
CA VAL A 170 44.88 13.28 5.91
C VAL A 170 44.04 13.13 4.64
N MET A 171 43.12 12.16 4.61
CA MET A 171 42.30 11.85 3.43
C MET A 171 41.18 12.86 3.19
N PHE A 172 40.53 13.38 4.24
CA PHE A 172 39.37 14.25 4.10
C PHE A 172 39.64 15.72 4.37
N THR A 173 40.71 16.07 5.10
CA THR A 173 41.03 17.47 5.44
C THR A 173 42.26 17.97 4.69
N ILE A 174 43.37 17.24 4.71
CA ILE A 174 44.62 17.70 4.06
C ILE A 174 44.57 17.52 2.54
N TYR A 175 44.12 16.36 2.06
CA TYR A 175 43.94 16.03 0.64
C TYR A 175 42.45 15.86 0.28
N GLY A 176 41.57 16.62 0.93
CA GLY A 176 40.12 16.46 0.84
C GLY A 176 39.52 16.88 -0.51
N ASN A 177 40.27 17.55 -1.39
CA ASN A 177 39.76 18.00 -2.67
C ASN A 177 39.88 16.90 -3.75
N GLN A 178 38.94 15.96 -3.73
CA GLN A 178 38.91 14.80 -4.64
C GLN A 178 38.79 15.14 -6.13
N TYR A 179 38.52 16.40 -6.48
CA TYR A 179 38.44 16.85 -7.87
C TYR A 179 39.78 17.39 -8.41
N GLU A 180 40.81 17.52 -7.55
CA GLU A 180 42.14 17.99 -7.92
C GLU A 180 43.10 16.81 -8.10
N SER A 181 43.44 16.48 -9.35
CA SER A 181 44.30 15.33 -9.69
C SER A 181 45.69 15.41 -9.05
N ARG A 182 46.18 16.62 -8.73
CA ARG A 182 47.43 16.82 -8.00
C ARG A 182 47.34 16.30 -6.56
N GLU A 183 46.25 16.56 -5.86
CA GLU A 183 46.06 16.09 -4.47
C GLU A 183 45.88 14.57 -4.42
N GLU A 184 45.14 14.00 -5.38
CA GLU A 184 45.02 12.55 -5.52
C GLU A 184 46.37 11.87 -5.71
N HIS A 185 47.22 12.41 -6.60
CA HIS A 185 48.56 11.86 -6.83
C HIS A 185 49.45 11.93 -5.59
N LEU A 186 49.40 13.05 -4.84
CA LEU A 186 50.16 13.22 -3.61
C LEU A 186 49.68 12.29 -2.49
N LEU A 187 48.36 12.12 -2.36
CA LEU A 187 47.76 11.18 -1.42
C LEU A 187 48.19 9.75 -1.73
N LEU A 188 48.13 9.32 -2.99
CA LEU A 188 48.58 7.98 -3.42
C LEU A 188 50.09 7.78 -3.17
N THR A 189 50.89 8.83 -3.40
CA THR A 189 52.35 8.78 -3.16
C THR A 189 52.70 8.67 -1.68
N MET A 190 51.84 9.15 -0.77
CA MET A 190 52.03 9.00 0.68
C MET A 190 51.95 7.52 1.12
N PHE A 191 51.08 6.73 0.47
CA PHE A 191 50.87 5.32 0.78
C PHE A 191 51.91 4.37 0.15
N GLN A 192 52.76 4.86 -0.74
CA GLN A 192 53.86 4.10 -1.36
C GLN A 192 55.12 4.13 -0.48
#